data_AF-A0AB74NDT7-F1
#
_entry.id   AF-A0AB74NDT7-F1
#
_cell.length_a   1.000
_cell.length_b   1.000
_cell.length_c   1.000
_cell.angle_alpha   90.00
_cell.angle_beta   90.00
_cell.angle_gamma   90.00
#
_symmetry.space_group_name_H-M   'P 1'
#
loop_
_entity.id
_entity.type
_entity.pdbx_description
1 polymer ?
#
loop_
_entity_poly.entity_id
_entity_poly.type
_entity_poly.pdbx_seq_one_letter_code
_entity_poly.pdbx_strand_id
1 'polypeptide(L)'
;MKSKLICIIMVIAFQAHFTMTVKADSVGEERLQNNIQAKSNSADLKALPDSCEAKDFYKNFKILDMTKDKLGVTHYTLALSSGGYLTDNDEIKVHITPDNKITFINGDLQQGQLKITNQIKMTEKNAIEKAFEAIGQSEAHVKSYIGNPVKEKEIIINSRTKRLVYNIKLIFAEPEVASWIIQVDAETGAILKKQNMLSEVERADTHKDFQALGKGANRLLQRPLHVMKINDLFYLVDRTHKGLIRTFDLNHKTDASFGKVVSNKTNMFTDPEFSSAVDAHFYASEVYEYYKNVHQLESLDGKGGEIDSFVHYGLNCNNAFWDGREILYGDGDKKNFKPFSCAKTIVGHELTHAVIQYSAGLEYEGQSGALNESFADVFGYFIAPNHWLIGEDVCVRGSRDGRIRSIKDPDKYNQAAHMKDYASLPITEEGDWGGVHFNSGIPNKAAYNTITKLGKEKTEQLYFRALKYYLTKKAQFTDAKKALQQAAKDLYGEDASKKVAEAWEAVGVN
;
A
#
# COMPACT_ATOMS: atom_id res chain seq x y z
N MET A 1 13.63 50.14 -23.18
CA MET A 1 13.05 50.19 -24.55
C MET A 1 13.13 48.78 -25.11
N LYS A 2 12.08 48.02 -25.44
CA LYS A 2 10.61 48.13 -25.56
C LYS A 2 10.08 46.72 -25.21
N SER A 3 9.28 46.51 -24.17
CA SER A 3 7.80 46.55 -24.13
C SER A 3 7.06 45.75 -25.23
N LYS A 4 6.45 44.63 -24.85
CA LYS A 4 5.07 44.18 -25.18
C LYS A 4 4.69 43.22 -24.04
N LEU A 5 3.92 43.59 -23.01
CA LEU A 5 2.52 44.03 -22.96
C LEU A 5 1.58 43.10 -23.74
N ILE A 6 1.06 42.08 -23.06
CA ILE A 6 -0.28 41.54 -23.30
C ILE A 6 -0.99 41.61 -21.95
N CYS A 7 -2.09 42.34 -21.94
CA CYS A 7 -2.92 42.68 -20.80
C CYS A 7 -4.26 41.95 -20.96
N ILE A 8 -4.82 41.47 -19.84
CA ILE A 8 -6.25 41.21 -19.58
C ILE A 8 -6.77 39.92 -20.28
N ILE A 9 -7.29 38.92 -19.57
CA ILE A 9 -8.56 38.96 -18.83
C ILE A 9 -8.44 38.26 -17.46
N MET A 10 -8.76 39.04 -16.42
CA MET A 10 -9.03 38.58 -15.07
C MET A 10 -10.42 37.91 -15.07
N VAL A 11 -10.47 36.58 -15.09
CA VAL A 11 -11.66 35.84 -14.67
C VAL A 11 -11.46 35.54 -13.19
N ILE A 12 -12.13 36.30 -12.34
CA ILE A 12 -12.38 35.93 -10.95
C ILE A 12 -13.35 34.75 -11.02
N ALA A 13 -12.82 33.53 -11.18
CA ALA A 13 -13.54 32.32 -10.84
C ALA A 13 -13.24 32.07 -9.37
N PHE A 14 -14.24 32.31 -8.52
CA PHE A 14 -14.30 31.69 -7.21
C PHE A 14 -14.36 30.17 -7.42
N GLN A 15 -13.22 29.53 -7.69
CA GLN A 15 -13.07 28.12 -7.42
C GLN A 15 -12.82 28.03 -5.92
N ALA A 16 -13.93 27.89 -5.18
CA ALA A 16 -13.88 27.23 -3.89
C ALA A 16 -13.09 25.94 -4.10
N HIS A 17 -11.85 25.93 -3.63
CA HIS A 17 -11.06 24.72 -3.57
C HIS A 17 -11.79 23.83 -2.57
N PHE A 18 -12.64 22.94 -3.06
CA PHE A 18 -13.19 21.85 -2.29
C PHE A 18 -12.03 20.89 -2.00
N THR A 19 -11.17 21.26 -1.07
CA THR A 19 -10.39 20.30 -0.30
C THR A 19 -11.33 19.73 0.75
N MET A 20 -12.25 18.87 0.32
CA MET A 20 -12.91 17.97 1.27
C MET A 20 -11.88 16.92 1.66
N THR A 21 -11.17 17.18 2.74
CA THR A 21 -10.52 16.12 3.51
C THR A 21 -11.65 15.27 4.09
N VAL A 22 -11.83 14.06 3.55
CA VAL A 22 -12.70 13.08 4.22
C VAL A 22 -11.97 12.70 5.49
N LYS A 23 -12.50 13.10 6.65
CA LYS A 23 -11.91 12.76 7.95
C LYS A 23 -12.24 11.31 8.25
N ALA A 24 -11.22 10.49 8.44
CA ALA A 24 -11.37 9.26 9.18
C ALA A 24 -11.32 9.59 10.69
N ASP A 25 -12.16 8.89 11.46
CA ASP A 25 -12.36 9.06 12.89
C ASP A 25 -12.17 7.72 13.60
N SER A 26 -11.76 7.79 14.86
CA SER A 26 -11.47 6.62 15.69
C SER A 26 -11.91 6.80 17.15
N VAL A 27 -12.47 5.75 17.73
CA VAL A 27 -12.97 5.66 19.11
C VAL A 27 -12.31 4.46 19.80
N GLY A 28 -11.53 4.74 20.84
CA GLY A 28 -10.89 3.72 21.68
C GLY A 28 -11.70 3.34 22.91
N GLU A 29 -11.26 2.28 23.58
CA GLU A 29 -11.92 1.67 24.75
C GLU A 29 -12.26 2.67 25.87
N GLU A 30 -11.38 3.64 26.14
CA GLU A 30 -11.61 4.68 27.17
C GLU A 30 -12.84 5.55 26.90
N ARG A 31 -13.24 5.70 25.63
CA ARG A 31 -14.45 6.42 25.22
C ARG A 31 -15.67 5.52 25.12
N LEU A 32 -15.48 4.20 25.10
CA LEU A 32 -16.53 3.18 25.04
C LEU A 32 -16.99 2.73 26.44
N GLN A 33 -16.90 3.62 27.44
CA GLN A 33 -16.89 3.45 28.92
C GLN A 33 -17.80 2.42 29.60
N ASN A 34 -18.70 1.75 28.88
CA ASN A 34 -19.71 0.84 29.43
C ASN A 34 -19.46 -0.66 29.20
N ASN A 35 -18.24 -1.10 28.87
CA ASN A 35 -17.95 -2.53 28.56
C ASN A 35 -19.01 -3.12 27.61
N ILE A 36 -19.22 -2.42 26.49
CA ILE A 36 -20.36 -2.68 25.62
C ILE A 36 -20.18 -4.06 24.99
N GLN A 37 -21.10 -4.96 25.32
CA GLN A 37 -21.11 -6.31 24.80
C GLN A 37 -21.64 -6.32 23.37
N ALA A 38 -20.84 -6.86 22.46
CA ALA A 38 -21.15 -6.99 21.05
C ALA A 38 -22.36 -7.92 20.81
N LYS A 39 -23.14 -7.59 19.79
CA LYS A 39 -24.18 -8.46 19.22
C LYS A 39 -23.81 -8.98 17.82
N SER A 40 -22.55 -8.87 17.44
CA SER A 40 -21.92 -9.47 16.25
C SER A 40 -22.43 -8.96 14.89
N ASN A 41 -22.88 -7.70 14.82
CA ASN A 41 -23.33 -7.06 13.58
C ASN A 41 -23.25 -5.53 13.66
N SER A 42 -23.79 -4.81 12.68
CA SER A 42 -23.77 -3.34 12.68
C SER A 42 -24.45 -2.69 13.90
N ALA A 43 -25.22 -3.42 14.72
CA ALA A 43 -25.71 -2.94 16.01
C ALA A 43 -24.59 -2.56 16.99
N ASP A 44 -23.36 -3.05 16.76
CA ASP A 44 -22.19 -2.67 17.53
C ASP A 44 -21.86 -1.17 17.35
N LEU A 45 -22.23 -0.56 16.22
CA LEU A 45 -22.09 0.89 16.02
C LEU A 45 -23.04 1.73 16.91
N LYS A 46 -24.04 1.12 17.57
CA LYS A 46 -24.80 1.83 18.62
C LYS A 46 -23.93 2.23 19.81
N ALA A 47 -22.79 1.57 19.97
CA ALA A 47 -21.82 1.85 21.01
C ALA A 47 -21.10 3.18 20.81
N LEU A 48 -21.16 3.75 19.61
CA LEU A 48 -20.50 5.00 19.30
C LEU A 48 -21.05 6.16 20.17
N PRO A 49 -20.21 7.17 20.46
CA PRO A 49 -20.66 8.42 21.06
C PRO A 49 -21.75 9.11 20.22
N ASP A 50 -22.60 9.93 20.85
CA ASP A 50 -23.63 10.70 20.14
C ASP A 50 -23.06 11.70 19.11
N SER A 51 -21.77 12.01 19.21
CA SER A 51 -21.05 12.83 18.23
C SER A 51 -20.70 12.11 16.93
N CYS A 52 -20.98 10.81 16.80
CA CYS A 52 -20.70 10.03 15.61
C CYS A 52 -22.01 9.72 14.86
N GLU A 53 -22.17 10.30 13.67
CA GLU A 53 -23.40 10.10 12.87
C GLU A 53 -23.65 8.64 12.50
N ALA A 54 -22.59 7.83 12.33
CA ALA A 54 -22.71 6.40 12.03
C ALA A 54 -23.55 5.63 13.07
N LYS A 55 -23.66 6.15 14.30
CA LYS A 55 -24.53 5.62 15.36
C LYS A 55 -26.00 5.61 14.94
N ASP A 56 -26.48 6.68 14.34
CA ASP A 56 -27.91 6.85 14.01
C ASP A 56 -28.31 6.00 12.79
N PHE A 57 -27.35 5.74 11.91
CA PHE A 57 -27.56 4.98 10.68
C PHE A 57 -26.98 3.57 10.73
N TYR A 58 -26.68 3.05 11.93
CA TYR A 58 -26.02 1.76 12.12
C TYR A 58 -26.66 0.60 11.33
N LYS A 59 -28.00 0.59 11.21
CA LYS A 59 -28.75 -0.47 10.47
C LYS A 59 -28.41 -0.53 8.98
N ASN A 60 -27.90 0.55 8.42
CA ASN A 60 -27.56 0.66 7.01
C ASN A 60 -26.17 0.09 6.72
N PHE A 61 -25.37 -0.21 7.73
CA PHE A 61 -24.08 -0.88 7.57
C PHE A 61 -24.25 -2.39 7.41
N LYS A 62 -23.44 -2.98 6.52
CA LYS A 62 -23.35 -4.41 6.26
C LYS A 62 -21.93 -4.90 6.54
N ILE A 63 -21.82 -6.12 7.07
CA ILE A 63 -20.54 -6.79 7.23
C ILE A 63 -20.02 -7.14 5.83
N LEU A 64 -18.85 -6.61 5.51
CA LEU A 64 -18.06 -6.99 4.34
C LEU A 64 -17.13 -8.16 4.65
N ASP A 65 -16.51 -8.13 5.83
CA ASP A 65 -15.53 -9.14 6.24
C ASP A 65 -15.55 -9.35 7.77
N MET A 66 -15.15 -10.55 8.18
CA MET A 66 -15.01 -10.94 9.59
C MET A 66 -13.79 -11.85 9.74
N THR A 67 -12.79 -11.38 10.49
CA THR A 67 -11.57 -12.14 10.76
C THR A 67 -11.31 -12.25 12.25
N LYS A 68 -10.70 -13.35 12.68
CA LYS A 68 -10.29 -13.56 14.08
C LYS A 68 -8.78 -13.67 14.16
N ASP A 69 -8.17 -12.90 15.04
CA ASP A 69 -6.72 -12.94 15.24
C ASP A 69 -6.29 -13.97 16.30
N LYS A 70 -4.97 -14.02 16.54
CA LYS A 70 -4.35 -14.95 17.49
C LYS A 70 -4.59 -14.61 18.96
N LEU A 71 -4.97 -13.37 19.26
CA LEU A 71 -5.42 -12.96 20.59
C LEU A 71 -6.89 -13.31 20.82
N GLY A 72 -7.57 -13.86 19.80
CA GLY A 72 -8.98 -14.18 19.81
C GLY A 72 -9.89 -12.97 19.57
N VAL A 73 -9.32 -11.80 19.23
CA VAL A 73 -10.08 -10.61 18.86
C VAL A 73 -10.70 -10.85 17.49
N THR A 74 -11.98 -10.54 17.37
CA THR A 74 -12.76 -10.59 16.14
C THR A 74 -12.83 -9.19 15.55
N HIS A 75 -12.36 -9.04 14.31
CA HIS A 75 -12.33 -7.79 13.56
C HIS A 75 -13.42 -7.85 12.49
N TYR A 76 -14.38 -6.93 12.56
CA TYR A 76 -15.43 -6.76 11.58
C TYR A 76 -15.12 -5.57 10.69
N THR A 77 -15.24 -5.74 9.38
CA THR A 77 -15.22 -4.63 8.42
C THR A 77 -16.65 -4.39 7.95
N LEU A 78 -17.17 -3.19 8.18
CA LEU A 78 -18.53 -2.78 7.85
C LEU A 78 -18.49 -1.72 6.75
N ALA A 79 -19.43 -1.77 5.80
CA ALA A 79 -19.63 -0.68 4.85
C ALA A 79 -21.10 -0.25 4.79
N LEU A 80 -21.31 1.03 4.55
CA LEU A 80 -22.64 1.60 4.44
C LEU A 80 -23.32 1.11 3.15
N SER A 81 -24.62 0.83 3.23
CA SER A 81 -25.45 0.42 2.11
C SER A 81 -26.68 1.32 1.96
N SER A 82 -27.11 1.57 0.72
CA SER A 82 -28.35 2.27 0.41
C SER A 82 -28.93 1.76 -0.91
N GLY A 83 -30.26 1.56 -0.96
CA GLY A 83 -30.92 1.06 -2.17
C GLY A 83 -30.43 -0.31 -2.67
N GLY A 84 -29.82 -1.13 -1.79
CA GLY A 84 -29.23 -2.41 -2.14
C GLY A 84 -27.75 -2.37 -2.58
N TYR A 85 -27.15 -1.19 -2.66
CA TYR A 85 -25.76 -0.99 -3.10
C TYR A 85 -24.85 -0.63 -1.92
N LEU A 86 -23.62 -1.13 -1.93
CA LEU A 86 -22.59 -0.85 -0.92
C LEU A 86 -21.75 0.37 -1.31
N THR A 87 -21.11 0.99 -0.33
CA THR A 87 -20.10 2.05 -0.56
C THR A 87 -18.72 1.46 -0.81
N ASP A 88 -17.91 2.16 -1.61
CA ASP A 88 -16.62 1.65 -2.12
C ASP A 88 -15.43 1.75 -1.15
N ASN A 89 -15.42 2.76 -0.26
CA ASN A 89 -14.25 3.15 0.53
C ASN A 89 -14.61 3.79 1.89
N ASP A 90 -15.87 3.70 2.33
CA ASP A 90 -16.35 4.25 3.61
C ASP A 90 -16.55 3.12 4.63
N GLU A 91 -15.46 2.42 4.93
CA GLU A 91 -15.46 1.28 5.84
C GLU A 91 -15.36 1.72 7.30
N ILE A 92 -16.04 1.00 8.19
CA ILE A 92 -15.85 1.07 9.64
C ILE A 92 -15.37 -0.30 10.12
N LYS A 93 -14.23 -0.32 10.81
CA LYS A 93 -13.70 -1.50 11.48
C LYS A 93 -14.09 -1.51 12.95
N VAL A 94 -14.60 -2.64 13.43
CA VAL A 94 -15.02 -2.85 14.83
C VAL A 94 -14.26 -4.05 15.40
N HIS A 95 -13.72 -3.89 16.61
CA HIS A 95 -12.82 -4.89 17.22
C HIS A 95 -13.38 -5.40 18.54
N ILE A 96 -13.65 -6.70 18.57
CA ILE A 96 -14.38 -7.37 19.65
C ILE A 96 -13.52 -8.47 20.26
N THR A 97 -13.24 -8.34 21.55
CA THR A 97 -12.47 -9.30 22.34
C THR A 97 -13.23 -10.60 22.60
N PRO A 98 -12.55 -11.69 23.02
CA PRO A 98 -13.22 -12.96 23.35
C PRO A 98 -14.33 -12.89 24.41
N ASP A 99 -14.28 -11.91 25.33
CA ASP A 99 -15.33 -11.65 26.32
C ASP A 99 -16.43 -10.71 25.79
N ASN A 100 -16.52 -10.58 24.46
CA ASN A 100 -17.47 -9.79 23.69
C ASN A 100 -17.40 -8.27 23.91
N LYS A 101 -16.29 -7.71 24.42
CA LYS A 101 -16.18 -6.26 24.57
C LYS A 101 -15.66 -5.60 23.30
N ILE A 102 -16.29 -4.50 22.91
CA ILE A 102 -15.77 -3.61 21.87
C ILE A 102 -14.61 -2.81 22.45
N THR A 103 -13.43 -2.94 21.86
CA THR A 103 -12.19 -2.27 22.32
C THR A 103 -11.80 -1.09 21.45
N PHE A 104 -12.11 -1.15 20.15
CA PHE A 104 -11.71 -0.13 19.20
C PHE A 104 -12.68 -0.09 18.02
N ILE A 105 -12.97 1.12 17.55
CA ILE A 105 -13.72 1.39 16.32
C ILE A 105 -12.96 2.45 15.52
N ASN A 106 -12.74 2.22 14.23
CA ASN A 106 -12.04 3.16 13.34
C ASN A 106 -12.65 3.15 11.94
N GLY A 107 -12.56 4.26 11.21
CA GLY A 107 -13.12 4.41 9.87
C GLY A 107 -13.77 5.77 9.67
N ASP A 108 -14.66 5.91 8.70
CA ASP A 108 -15.47 7.13 8.60
C ASP A 108 -16.68 7.03 9.55
N LEU A 109 -16.57 7.62 10.74
CA LEU A 109 -17.61 7.58 11.79
C LEU A 109 -18.66 8.70 11.64
N GLN A 110 -18.44 9.65 10.72
CA GLN A 110 -19.37 10.74 10.40
C GLN A 110 -20.28 10.39 9.23
N GLN A 111 -20.34 9.10 8.87
CA GLN A 111 -21.27 8.61 7.88
C GLN A 111 -22.72 8.73 8.33
N GLY A 112 -23.37 9.79 7.87
CA GLY A 112 -24.79 10.03 8.05
C GLY A 112 -25.68 9.33 7.01
N GLN A 113 -26.83 9.95 6.73
CA GLN A 113 -27.80 9.44 5.78
C GLN A 113 -27.21 9.37 4.36
N LEU A 114 -27.11 8.16 3.81
CA LEU A 114 -26.65 7.95 2.44
C LEU A 114 -27.80 8.13 1.43
N LYS A 115 -27.85 9.30 0.81
CA LYS A 115 -28.75 9.59 -0.32
C LYS A 115 -28.00 9.47 -1.63
N ILE A 116 -28.41 8.49 -2.44
CA ILE A 116 -27.91 8.33 -3.81
C ILE A 116 -28.31 9.56 -4.65
N THR A 117 -27.37 10.15 -5.37
CA THR A 117 -27.55 11.41 -6.11
C THR A 117 -27.77 11.23 -7.62
N ASN A 118 -27.83 9.98 -8.11
CA ASN A 118 -28.07 9.66 -9.50
C ASN A 118 -28.97 8.42 -9.66
N GLN A 119 -29.19 8.02 -10.90
CA GLN A 119 -29.91 6.80 -11.25
C GLN A 119 -29.13 6.07 -12.35
N ILE A 120 -29.30 4.76 -12.42
CA ILE A 120 -28.68 3.94 -13.46
C ILE A 120 -29.39 4.24 -14.79
N LYS A 121 -28.69 4.87 -15.73
CA LYS A 121 -29.16 5.08 -17.12
C LYS A 121 -28.29 4.35 -18.14
N MET A 122 -27.04 4.10 -17.77
CA MET A 122 -26.08 3.38 -18.60
C MET A 122 -26.30 1.87 -18.47
N THR A 123 -26.03 1.14 -19.55
CA THR A 123 -25.99 -0.32 -19.52
C THR A 123 -24.62 -0.78 -19.01
N GLU A 124 -24.57 -1.95 -18.38
CA GLU A 124 -23.31 -2.56 -17.96
C GLU A 124 -22.30 -2.68 -19.11
N LYS A 125 -22.77 -3.05 -20.31
CA LYS A 125 -21.94 -3.15 -21.51
C LYS A 125 -21.23 -1.83 -21.84
N ASN A 126 -21.98 -0.73 -21.86
CA ASN A 126 -21.42 0.59 -22.16
C ASN A 126 -20.44 1.03 -21.07
N ALA A 127 -20.68 0.65 -19.80
CA ALA A 127 -19.76 0.95 -18.71
C ALA A 127 -18.45 0.16 -18.83
N ILE A 128 -18.49 -1.11 -19.24
CA ILE A 128 -17.31 -1.93 -19.54
C ILE A 128 -16.51 -1.31 -20.70
N GLU A 129 -17.17 -0.90 -21.78
CA GLU A 129 -16.52 -0.20 -22.89
C GLU A 129 -15.81 1.07 -22.40
N LYS A 130 -16.47 1.89 -21.58
CA LYS A 130 -15.89 3.08 -20.94
C LYS A 130 -14.71 2.76 -20.03
N ALA A 131 -14.77 1.65 -19.29
CA ALA A 131 -13.66 1.22 -18.43
C ALA A 131 -12.43 0.86 -19.25
N PHE A 132 -12.59 0.11 -20.35
CA PHE A 132 -11.49 -0.17 -21.28
C PHE A 132 -10.94 1.11 -21.94
N GLU A 133 -11.82 2.01 -22.41
CA GLU A 133 -11.41 3.31 -22.96
C GLU A 133 -10.57 4.12 -21.96
N ALA A 134 -10.94 4.10 -20.67
CA ALA A 134 -10.25 4.83 -19.60
C ALA A 134 -8.79 4.40 -19.41
N ILE A 135 -8.47 3.14 -19.73
CA ILE A 135 -7.12 2.59 -19.68
C ILE A 135 -6.44 2.57 -21.07
N GLY A 136 -7.04 3.21 -22.07
CA GLY A 136 -6.51 3.25 -23.43
C GLY A 136 -6.56 1.92 -24.17
N GLN A 137 -7.45 1.00 -23.76
CA GLN A 137 -7.60 -0.34 -24.34
C GLN A 137 -9.02 -0.56 -24.89
N SER A 138 -9.26 -1.72 -25.49
CA SER A 138 -10.60 -2.23 -25.83
C SER A 138 -10.71 -3.69 -25.42
N GLU A 139 -11.93 -4.17 -25.14
CA GLU A 139 -12.16 -5.57 -24.75
C GLU A 139 -11.62 -6.55 -25.81
N ALA A 140 -11.69 -6.19 -27.09
CA ALA A 140 -11.22 -7.01 -28.21
C ALA A 140 -9.69 -7.03 -28.36
N HIS A 141 -8.98 -6.04 -27.82
CA HIS A 141 -7.52 -5.90 -27.94
C HIS A 141 -6.77 -6.40 -26.71
N VAL A 142 -7.47 -6.70 -25.61
CA VAL A 142 -6.87 -7.32 -24.44
C VAL A 142 -7.00 -8.83 -24.50
N LYS A 143 -6.01 -9.55 -23.99
CA LYS A 143 -6.13 -11.01 -23.77
C LYS A 143 -5.95 -11.35 -22.31
N SER A 144 -6.87 -12.13 -21.76
CA SER A 144 -6.75 -12.73 -20.42
C SER A 144 -6.57 -14.23 -20.58
N TYR A 145 -5.50 -14.78 -20.00
CA TYR A 145 -5.23 -16.22 -20.01
C TYR A 145 -6.07 -17.02 -19.00
N ILE A 146 -6.86 -16.32 -18.18
CA ILE A 146 -7.76 -16.88 -17.16
C ILE A 146 -9.24 -16.58 -17.47
N GLY A 147 -9.61 -16.52 -18.75
CA GLY A 147 -10.99 -16.30 -19.21
C GLY A 147 -11.33 -14.83 -19.47
N ASN A 148 -12.56 -14.39 -19.15
CA ASN A 148 -13.02 -13.02 -19.43
C ASN A 148 -12.12 -11.97 -18.73
N PRO A 149 -11.66 -10.90 -19.44
CA PRO A 149 -10.86 -9.84 -18.84
C PRO A 149 -11.62 -9.00 -17.79
N VAL A 150 -12.96 -8.99 -17.80
CA VAL A 150 -13.78 -8.38 -16.75
C VAL A 150 -13.97 -9.39 -15.62
N LYS A 151 -13.33 -9.18 -14.46
CA LYS A 151 -13.36 -10.11 -13.31
C LYS A 151 -14.43 -9.81 -12.30
N GLU A 152 -14.60 -8.53 -11.99
CA GLU A 152 -15.65 -8.06 -11.11
C GLU A 152 -16.37 -6.94 -11.82
N LYS A 153 -17.68 -6.93 -11.68
CA LYS A 153 -18.54 -5.88 -12.17
C LYS A 153 -19.71 -5.80 -11.21
N GLU A 154 -19.81 -4.70 -10.52
CA GLU A 154 -20.88 -4.44 -9.59
C GLU A 154 -21.22 -2.96 -9.65
N ILE A 155 -22.44 -2.64 -9.22
CA ILE A 155 -22.82 -1.26 -8.99
C ILE A 155 -22.61 -0.99 -7.52
N ILE A 156 -21.82 0.03 -7.22
CA ILE A 156 -21.58 0.49 -5.85
C ILE A 156 -21.84 1.99 -5.77
N ILE A 157 -21.86 2.52 -4.57
CA ILE A 157 -21.99 3.94 -4.29
C ILE A 157 -20.58 4.48 -4.09
N ASN A 158 -20.13 5.34 -4.99
CA ASN A 158 -18.87 6.05 -4.81
C ASN A 158 -18.99 6.96 -3.57
N SER A 159 -18.18 6.68 -2.55
CA SER A 159 -18.19 7.35 -1.25
C SER A 159 -18.02 8.87 -1.33
N ARG A 160 -17.26 9.36 -2.31
CA ARG A 160 -16.98 10.79 -2.44
C ARG A 160 -18.14 11.56 -3.07
N THR A 161 -18.71 11.01 -4.12
CA THR A 161 -19.72 11.68 -4.94
C THR A 161 -21.15 11.29 -4.56
N LYS A 162 -21.31 10.20 -3.78
CA LYS A 162 -22.59 9.56 -3.45
C LYS A 162 -23.40 9.14 -4.68
N ARG A 163 -22.70 8.93 -5.81
CA ARG A 163 -23.25 8.46 -7.09
C ARG A 163 -23.08 6.95 -7.22
N LEU A 164 -24.08 6.29 -7.80
CA LEU A 164 -23.97 4.93 -8.29
C LEU A 164 -22.96 4.89 -9.45
N VAL A 165 -22.01 4.00 -9.33
CA VAL A 165 -20.95 3.74 -10.30
C VAL A 165 -20.89 2.26 -10.60
N TYR A 166 -20.57 1.91 -11.84
CA TYR A 166 -20.07 0.59 -12.17
C TYR A 166 -18.63 0.50 -11.69
N ASN A 167 -18.38 -0.31 -10.67
CA ASN A 167 -17.05 -0.67 -10.21
C ASN A 167 -16.62 -1.93 -10.96
N ILE A 168 -15.67 -1.73 -11.86
CA ILE A 168 -15.26 -2.72 -12.84
C ILE A 168 -13.81 -3.07 -12.57
N LYS A 169 -13.58 -4.36 -12.29
CA LYS A 169 -12.24 -4.92 -12.18
C LYS A 169 -11.85 -5.57 -13.49
N LEU A 170 -10.88 -5.01 -14.20
CA LEU A 170 -10.34 -5.54 -15.44
C LEU A 170 -9.02 -6.24 -15.15
N ILE A 171 -8.96 -7.57 -15.33
CA ILE A 171 -7.73 -8.35 -15.27
C ILE A 171 -7.40 -8.95 -16.63
N PHE A 172 -6.28 -8.58 -17.22
CA PHE A 172 -5.80 -9.13 -18.48
C PHE A 172 -4.27 -9.15 -18.54
N ALA A 173 -3.70 -9.90 -19.49
CA ALA A 173 -2.28 -10.20 -19.61
C ALA A 173 -1.62 -9.59 -20.86
N GLU A 174 -2.40 -9.23 -21.89
CA GLU A 174 -1.93 -8.51 -23.08
C GLU A 174 -2.79 -7.26 -23.30
N PRO A 175 -2.24 -6.14 -23.83
CA PRO A 175 -0.83 -5.96 -24.21
C PRO A 175 0.12 -5.86 -23.02
N GLU A 176 -0.38 -5.41 -21.87
CA GLU A 176 0.36 -5.38 -20.60
C GLU A 176 -0.51 -6.06 -19.54
N VAL A 177 0.14 -6.63 -18.53
CA VAL A 177 -0.57 -7.29 -17.43
C VAL A 177 -1.18 -6.24 -16.52
N ALA A 178 -2.48 -6.33 -16.24
CA ALA A 178 -3.17 -5.31 -15.47
C ALA A 178 -4.30 -5.87 -14.61
N SER A 179 -4.55 -5.30 -13.43
CA SER A 179 -5.80 -5.44 -12.66
C SER A 179 -6.33 -4.06 -12.33
N TRP A 180 -7.06 -3.45 -13.25
CA TRP A 180 -7.64 -2.15 -13.00
C TRP A 180 -8.93 -2.27 -12.19
N ILE A 181 -9.09 -1.51 -11.12
CA ILE A 181 -10.40 -1.11 -10.57
C ILE A 181 -10.74 0.26 -11.16
N ILE A 182 -11.83 0.31 -11.92
CA ILE A 182 -12.33 1.52 -12.57
C ILE A 182 -13.76 1.75 -12.12
N GLN A 183 -14.08 2.98 -11.71
CA GLN A 183 -15.44 3.38 -11.40
C GLN A 183 -15.98 4.29 -12.48
N VAL A 184 -17.01 3.81 -13.17
CA VAL A 184 -17.70 4.52 -14.25
C VAL A 184 -19.05 4.99 -13.74
N ASP A 185 -19.34 6.28 -13.85
CA ASP A 185 -20.61 6.85 -13.43
C ASP A 185 -21.81 6.20 -14.14
N ALA A 186 -22.75 5.64 -13.37
CA ALA A 186 -23.85 4.84 -13.93
C ALA A 186 -24.90 5.67 -14.69
N GLU A 187 -24.83 7.00 -14.64
CA GLU A 187 -25.72 7.88 -15.39
C GLU A 187 -25.03 8.51 -16.60
N THR A 188 -23.80 8.99 -16.43
CA THR A 188 -23.10 9.85 -17.39
C THR A 188 -21.96 9.14 -18.12
N GLY A 189 -21.40 8.07 -17.56
CA GLY A 189 -20.20 7.40 -18.08
C GLY A 189 -18.87 8.07 -17.73
N ALA A 190 -18.88 9.11 -16.90
CA ALA A 190 -17.64 9.75 -16.44
C ALA A 190 -16.81 8.78 -15.58
N ILE A 191 -15.48 8.80 -15.75
CA ILE A 191 -14.56 7.99 -14.95
C ILE A 191 -14.29 8.71 -13.63
N LEU A 192 -14.71 8.11 -12.52
CA LEU A 192 -14.59 8.70 -11.18
C LEU A 192 -13.41 8.11 -10.37
N LYS A 193 -12.95 6.90 -10.73
CA LYS A 193 -11.78 6.23 -10.15
C LYS A 193 -11.13 5.34 -11.20
N LYS A 194 -9.80 5.22 -11.17
CA LYS A 194 -8.99 4.33 -12.01
C LYS A 194 -7.72 3.95 -11.23
N GLN A 195 -7.54 2.67 -10.90
CA GLN A 195 -6.45 2.18 -10.05
C GLN A 195 -6.01 0.77 -10.48
N ASN A 196 -4.71 0.43 -10.50
CA ASN A 196 -4.19 -0.91 -10.86
C ASN A 196 -3.87 -1.74 -9.59
N MET A 197 -4.03 -3.09 -9.61
CA MET A 197 -4.22 -3.93 -8.40
C MET A 197 -3.72 -5.40 -8.47
N LEU A 198 -2.88 -5.82 -9.43
CA LEU A 198 -2.81 -7.26 -9.77
C LEU A 198 -2.01 -8.13 -8.77
N SER A 199 -2.46 -9.35 -8.50
CA SER A 199 -1.67 -10.49 -8.00
C SER A 199 -2.37 -11.78 -8.42
N GLU A 200 -1.63 -12.90 -8.43
CA GLU A 200 -2.09 -14.29 -8.58
C GLU A 200 -2.09 -14.88 -10.01
N VAL A 201 -1.17 -15.84 -10.26
CA VAL A 201 -1.39 -17.02 -11.13
C VAL A 201 -0.75 -18.26 -10.49
N GLU A 202 -1.44 -19.39 -10.51
CA GLU A 202 -1.06 -20.66 -9.89
C GLU A 202 0.03 -21.47 -10.64
N ARG A 203 0.72 -22.34 -9.89
CA ARG A 203 1.85 -23.20 -10.30
C ARG A 203 1.41 -24.63 -10.62
N ALA A 204 2.02 -25.23 -11.64
CA ALA A 204 2.07 -26.67 -11.84
C ALA A 204 3.40 -27.25 -11.33
N ASP A 205 3.31 -28.32 -10.54
CA ASP A 205 4.39 -28.96 -9.78
C ASP A 205 5.16 -30.01 -10.61
N THR A 206 6.30 -29.67 -11.22
CA THR A 206 7.24 -30.70 -11.75
C THR A 206 8.74 -30.38 -11.68
N HIS A 207 9.18 -29.24 -11.13
CA HIS A 207 10.60 -28.83 -11.16
C HIS A 207 11.34 -28.98 -9.82
N LYS A 208 12.64 -29.28 -9.83
CA LYS A 208 13.47 -29.41 -8.62
C LYS A 208 14.18 -28.09 -8.30
N ASP A 209 14.20 -27.71 -7.03
CA ASP A 209 14.96 -26.56 -6.52
C ASP A 209 16.44 -26.90 -6.33
N PHE A 210 17.30 -25.94 -6.63
CA PHE A 210 18.75 -26.01 -6.48
C PHE A 210 19.28 -24.79 -5.74
N GLN A 211 20.43 -24.95 -5.08
CA GLN A 211 21.20 -23.81 -4.59
C GLN A 211 22.16 -23.33 -5.69
N ALA A 212 22.19 -22.03 -5.89
CA ALA A 212 23.10 -21.31 -6.76
C ALA A 212 23.87 -20.25 -5.97
N LEU A 213 24.92 -19.71 -6.58
CA LEU A 213 25.72 -18.64 -6.00
C LEU A 213 25.61 -17.39 -6.87
N GLY A 214 25.27 -16.26 -6.26
CA GLY A 214 25.19 -14.97 -6.93
C GLY A 214 26.18 -13.94 -6.38
N LYS A 215 26.52 -12.94 -7.20
CA LYS A 215 27.15 -11.69 -6.72
C LYS A 215 26.29 -10.50 -7.14
N GLY A 216 25.80 -9.77 -6.14
CA GLY A 216 25.05 -8.53 -6.34
C GLY A 216 25.94 -7.34 -6.71
N ALA A 217 25.39 -6.14 -6.64
CA ALA A 217 26.11 -4.89 -6.91
C ALA A 217 27.29 -4.68 -5.96
N ASN A 218 27.16 -5.11 -4.68
CA ASN A 218 28.31 -5.27 -3.80
C ASN A 218 29.05 -6.57 -4.12
N ARG A 219 29.98 -6.48 -5.08
CA ARG A 219 30.73 -7.62 -5.66
C ARG A 219 31.58 -8.42 -4.66
N LEU A 220 31.79 -7.90 -3.45
CA LEU A 220 32.53 -8.57 -2.37
C LEU A 220 31.67 -9.60 -1.64
N LEU A 221 30.35 -9.46 -1.69
CA LEU A 221 29.41 -10.36 -1.03
C LEU A 221 28.94 -11.43 -2.01
N GLN A 222 29.10 -12.69 -1.60
CA GLN A 222 28.48 -13.82 -2.27
C GLN A 222 27.13 -14.10 -1.62
N ARG A 223 26.10 -14.32 -2.43
CA ARG A 223 24.73 -14.58 -1.97
C ARG A 223 24.31 -16.00 -2.36
N PRO A 224 23.86 -16.84 -1.41
CA PRO A 224 23.17 -18.07 -1.78
C PRO A 224 21.83 -17.73 -2.43
N LEU A 225 21.49 -18.42 -3.50
CA LEU A 225 20.23 -18.24 -4.23
C LEU A 225 19.51 -19.58 -4.33
N HIS A 226 18.18 -19.55 -4.20
CA HIS A 226 17.32 -20.66 -4.56
C HIS A 226 16.90 -20.49 -6.03
N VAL A 227 17.14 -21.51 -6.84
CA VAL A 227 16.89 -21.45 -8.28
C VAL A 227 16.17 -22.71 -8.76
N MET A 228 15.36 -22.56 -9.79
CA MET A 228 14.71 -23.68 -10.46
C MET A 228 15.57 -24.12 -11.63
N LYS A 229 15.80 -25.43 -11.77
CA LYS A 229 16.47 -25.98 -12.96
C LYS A 229 15.46 -26.61 -13.91
N ILE A 230 15.48 -26.19 -15.17
CA ILE A 230 14.73 -26.81 -16.26
C ILE A 230 15.74 -27.15 -17.36
N ASN A 231 15.83 -28.43 -17.72
CA ASN A 231 16.85 -28.96 -18.64
C ASN A 231 18.26 -28.53 -18.20
N ASP A 232 19.01 -27.84 -19.06
CA ASP A 232 20.39 -27.38 -18.80
C ASP A 232 20.46 -25.91 -18.35
N LEU A 233 19.34 -25.31 -17.96
CA LEU A 233 19.28 -23.92 -17.51
C LEU A 233 18.81 -23.80 -16.06
N PHE A 234 19.45 -22.91 -15.32
CA PHE A 234 19.05 -22.45 -13.99
C PHE A 234 18.32 -21.13 -14.14
N TYR A 235 17.16 -20.99 -13.50
CA TYR A 235 16.31 -19.81 -13.53
C TYR A 235 16.22 -19.20 -12.14
N LEU A 236 16.26 -17.87 -12.02
CA LEU A 236 16.02 -17.15 -10.76
C LEU A 236 14.55 -17.23 -10.37
N VAL A 237 14.18 -18.41 -9.88
CA VAL A 237 12.86 -18.84 -9.47
C VAL A 237 13.03 -19.64 -8.19
N ASP A 238 12.61 -19.07 -7.07
CA ASP A 238 12.63 -19.70 -5.75
C ASP A 238 11.28 -20.39 -5.51
N ARG A 239 11.33 -21.70 -5.23
CA ARG A 239 10.15 -22.50 -4.89
C ARG A 239 10.16 -23.07 -3.48
N THR A 240 11.08 -22.62 -2.64
CA THR A 240 11.18 -23.03 -1.24
C THR A 240 10.06 -22.45 -0.37
N HIS A 241 9.37 -21.43 -0.86
CA HIS A 241 8.21 -20.82 -0.24
C HIS A 241 6.89 -21.22 -0.91
N LYS A 242 5.77 -21.04 -0.21
CA LYS A 242 4.43 -21.28 -0.79
C LYS A 242 4.21 -20.41 -2.03
N GLY A 243 4.55 -19.12 -1.92
CA GLY A 243 4.59 -18.17 -3.03
C GLY A 243 5.84 -18.35 -3.88
N LEU A 244 5.73 -18.11 -5.19
CA LEU A 244 6.90 -17.99 -6.05
C LEU A 244 7.69 -16.74 -5.69
N ILE A 245 9.02 -16.79 -5.79
CA ILE A 245 9.82 -15.58 -5.99
C ILE A 245 10.48 -15.71 -7.35
N ARG A 246 10.20 -14.79 -8.28
CA ARG A 246 10.77 -14.80 -9.63
C ARG A 246 11.45 -13.48 -9.92
N THR A 247 12.54 -13.56 -10.68
CA THR A 247 13.25 -12.37 -11.13
C THR A 247 13.38 -12.36 -12.64
N PHE A 248 12.95 -11.25 -13.23
CA PHE A 248 12.88 -11.01 -14.66
C PHE A 248 13.82 -9.87 -15.05
N ASP A 249 14.36 -9.95 -16.25
CA ASP A 249 15.10 -8.89 -16.91
C ASP A 249 14.22 -8.26 -18.00
N LEU A 250 14.01 -6.94 -17.91
CA LEU A 250 13.26 -6.16 -18.89
C LEU A 250 14.09 -5.68 -20.07
N ASN A 251 15.42 -5.79 -20.01
CA ASN A 251 16.34 -5.32 -21.03
C ASN A 251 16.01 -3.86 -21.45
N HIS A 252 15.83 -3.00 -20.45
CA HIS A 252 15.51 -1.57 -20.58
C HIS A 252 14.14 -1.25 -21.20
N LYS A 253 13.23 -2.23 -21.29
CA LYS A 253 11.81 -1.98 -21.57
C LYS A 253 11.08 -1.46 -20.34
N THR A 254 9.95 -0.81 -20.57
CA THR A 254 9.08 -0.24 -19.53
C THR A 254 7.76 -0.99 -19.36
N ASP A 255 7.52 -1.98 -20.20
CA ASP A 255 6.36 -2.87 -20.12
C ASP A 255 6.82 -4.22 -19.57
N ALA A 256 6.21 -4.63 -18.45
CA ALA A 256 6.53 -5.86 -17.74
C ALA A 256 6.32 -7.13 -18.58
N SER A 257 5.44 -7.08 -19.60
CA SER A 257 5.15 -8.20 -20.51
C SER A 257 6.38 -8.69 -21.29
N PHE A 258 7.40 -7.83 -21.47
CA PHE A 258 8.65 -8.19 -22.13
C PHE A 258 9.66 -8.88 -21.21
N GLY A 259 9.38 -8.95 -19.90
CA GLY A 259 10.28 -9.51 -18.92
C GLY A 259 10.58 -10.97 -19.19
N LYS A 260 11.87 -11.32 -19.16
CA LYS A 260 12.31 -12.71 -19.28
C LYS A 260 12.89 -13.16 -17.95
N VAL A 261 12.45 -14.32 -17.46
CA VAL A 261 13.04 -14.91 -16.25
C VAL A 261 14.54 -15.04 -16.45
N VAL A 262 15.30 -14.45 -15.53
CA VAL A 262 16.76 -14.46 -15.59
C VAL A 262 17.24 -15.90 -15.48
N SER A 263 18.11 -16.31 -16.39
CA SER A 263 18.61 -17.67 -16.45
C SER A 263 20.10 -17.74 -16.79
N ASN A 264 20.73 -18.84 -16.42
CA ASN A 264 22.13 -19.12 -16.71
C ASN A 264 22.33 -20.62 -16.96
N LYS A 265 23.31 -20.98 -17.80
CA LYS A 265 23.72 -22.37 -18.06
C LYS A 265 24.44 -23.01 -16.88
N THR A 266 24.99 -22.18 -15.98
CA THR A 266 25.62 -22.62 -14.74
C THR A 266 24.80 -22.17 -13.54
N ASN A 267 24.99 -22.80 -12.38
CA ASN A 267 24.40 -22.34 -11.12
C ASN A 267 25.20 -21.18 -10.49
N MET A 268 25.95 -20.42 -11.30
CA MET A 268 26.76 -19.28 -10.85
C MET A 268 26.31 -17.99 -11.54
N PHE A 269 25.57 -17.15 -10.82
CA PHE A 269 25.12 -15.82 -11.25
C PHE A 269 26.12 -14.76 -10.78
N THR A 270 27.39 -14.94 -11.14
CA THR A 270 28.48 -14.11 -10.62
C THR A 270 28.94 -13.03 -11.57
N ASP A 271 28.52 -13.04 -12.83
CA ASP A 271 28.92 -12.01 -13.81
C ASP A 271 28.22 -10.67 -13.52
N PRO A 272 28.82 -9.53 -13.92
CA PRO A 272 28.27 -8.20 -13.60
C PRO A 272 26.84 -7.98 -14.09
N GLU A 273 26.46 -8.57 -15.23
CA GLU A 273 25.11 -8.44 -15.81
C GLU A 273 24.01 -8.98 -14.88
N PHE A 274 24.31 -9.96 -14.04
CA PHE A 274 23.33 -10.53 -13.10
C PHE A 274 23.19 -9.72 -11.81
N SER A 275 24.03 -8.70 -11.57
CA SER A 275 24.14 -8.06 -10.25
C SER A 275 22.81 -7.51 -9.73
N SER A 276 22.06 -6.79 -10.59
CA SER A 276 20.75 -6.25 -10.23
C SER A 276 19.74 -7.35 -9.92
N ALA A 277 19.72 -8.40 -10.74
CA ALA A 277 18.83 -9.56 -10.59
C ALA A 277 19.13 -10.38 -9.33
N VAL A 278 20.41 -10.58 -9.02
CA VAL A 278 20.87 -11.30 -7.82
C VAL A 278 20.43 -10.56 -6.55
N ASP A 279 20.62 -9.24 -6.49
CA ASP A 279 20.20 -8.46 -5.33
C ASP A 279 18.66 -8.47 -5.19
N ALA A 280 17.93 -8.24 -6.29
CA ALA A 280 16.46 -8.27 -6.28
C ALA A 280 15.92 -9.63 -5.78
N HIS A 281 16.43 -10.73 -6.34
CA HIS A 281 16.01 -12.09 -6.01
C HIS A 281 16.30 -12.43 -4.54
N PHE A 282 17.52 -12.14 -4.10
CA PHE A 282 17.94 -12.46 -2.74
C PHE A 282 17.18 -11.63 -1.70
N TYR A 283 17.07 -10.32 -1.90
CA TYR A 283 16.38 -9.48 -0.94
C TYR A 283 14.87 -9.72 -0.92
N ALA A 284 14.24 -10.05 -2.05
CA ALA A 284 12.84 -10.46 -2.06
C ALA A 284 12.61 -11.71 -1.19
N SER A 285 13.54 -12.67 -1.23
CA SER A 285 13.52 -13.86 -0.35
C SER A 285 13.68 -13.47 1.13
N GLU A 286 14.62 -12.56 1.47
CA GLU A 286 14.77 -12.09 2.85
C GLU A 286 13.53 -11.33 3.37
N VAL A 287 12.85 -10.57 2.51
CA VAL A 287 11.62 -9.86 2.89
C VAL A 287 10.45 -10.82 3.07
N TYR A 288 10.31 -11.81 2.18
CA TYR A 288 9.34 -12.90 2.34
C TYR A 288 9.51 -13.56 3.71
N GLU A 289 10.75 -13.96 4.03
CA GLU A 289 11.08 -14.63 5.27
C GLU A 289 10.91 -13.73 6.50
N TYR A 290 11.15 -12.42 6.39
CA TYR A 290 10.83 -11.48 7.46
C TYR A 290 9.32 -11.49 7.77
N TYR A 291 8.45 -11.31 6.77
CA TYR A 291 7.01 -11.30 7.01
C TYR A 291 6.48 -12.64 7.50
N LYS A 292 7.02 -13.75 6.99
CA LYS A 292 6.67 -15.09 7.44
C LYS A 292 7.12 -15.37 8.86
N ASN A 293 8.37 -15.12 9.20
CA ASN A 293 8.93 -15.54 10.49
C ASN A 293 8.58 -14.56 11.62
N VAL A 294 8.55 -13.26 11.32
CA VAL A 294 8.27 -12.23 12.34
C VAL A 294 6.77 -12.02 12.51
N HIS A 295 6.00 -12.00 11.42
CA HIS A 295 4.58 -11.64 11.45
C HIS A 295 3.64 -12.82 11.17
N GLN A 296 4.19 -13.99 10.78
CA GLN A 296 3.40 -15.16 10.38
C GLN A 296 2.43 -14.82 9.24
N LEU A 297 2.87 -13.94 8.35
CA LEU A 297 2.18 -13.59 7.11
C LEU A 297 2.81 -14.39 5.97
N GLU A 298 2.06 -15.33 5.39
CA GLU A 298 2.57 -16.13 4.27
C GLU A 298 2.58 -15.28 2.99
N SER A 299 3.78 -14.93 2.51
CA SER A 299 4.00 -13.90 1.47
C SER A 299 3.49 -12.51 1.89
N LEU A 300 3.23 -11.63 0.91
CA LEU A 300 2.81 -10.24 1.15
C LEU A 300 1.29 -10.10 1.30
N ASP A 301 0.52 -11.06 0.76
CA ASP A 301 -0.94 -11.10 0.80
C ASP A 301 -1.52 -11.93 1.96
N GLY A 302 -0.66 -12.69 2.65
CA GLY A 302 -1.04 -13.64 3.70
C GLY A 302 -1.63 -14.95 3.17
N LYS A 303 -1.66 -15.16 1.85
CA LYS A 303 -2.20 -16.36 1.20
C LYS A 303 -1.13 -17.16 0.47
N GLY A 304 0.09 -16.64 0.38
CA GLY A 304 1.19 -17.24 -0.38
C GLY A 304 1.22 -16.79 -1.83
N GLY A 305 0.82 -15.55 -2.11
CA GLY A 305 0.96 -14.94 -3.43
C GLY A 305 2.41 -14.89 -3.91
N GLU A 306 2.59 -14.78 -5.22
CA GLU A 306 3.89 -14.71 -5.88
C GLU A 306 4.53 -13.32 -5.69
N ILE A 307 5.86 -13.27 -5.70
CA ILE A 307 6.67 -12.04 -5.70
C ILE A 307 7.47 -12.01 -6.99
N ASP A 308 7.11 -11.09 -7.88
CA ASP A 308 7.81 -10.86 -9.13
C ASP A 308 8.65 -9.58 -9.06
N SER A 309 9.92 -9.71 -9.39
CA SER A 309 10.89 -8.62 -9.44
C SER A 309 11.41 -8.43 -10.85
N PHE A 310 11.26 -7.23 -11.40
CA PHE A 310 11.73 -6.86 -12.73
C PHE A 310 12.90 -5.88 -12.61
N VAL A 311 14.06 -6.30 -13.07
CA VAL A 311 15.26 -5.46 -13.11
C VAL A 311 15.47 -4.87 -14.50
N HIS A 312 16.35 -3.87 -14.59
CA HIS A 312 16.64 -3.16 -15.84
C HIS A 312 15.39 -2.45 -16.42
N TYR A 313 14.54 -1.89 -15.54
CA TYR A 313 13.39 -1.10 -15.96
C TYR A 313 13.81 0.23 -16.58
N GLY A 314 13.43 0.44 -17.83
CA GLY A 314 13.78 1.64 -18.59
C GLY A 314 15.29 1.87 -18.74
N LEU A 315 15.66 2.98 -19.37
CA LEU A 315 17.06 3.38 -19.53
C LEU A 315 17.42 4.45 -18.50
N ASN A 316 18.45 4.20 -17.68
CA ASN A 316 18.90 5.11 -16.61
C ASN A 316 17.76 5.57 -15.68
N CYS A 317 16.77 4.71 -15.44
CA CYS A 317 15.66 5.04 -14.56
C CYS A 317 16.19 5.18 -13.12
N ASN A 318 16.00 6.37 -12.54
CA ASN A 318 16.37 6.65 -11.16
C ASN A 318 15.16 6.42 -10.24
N ASN A 319 14.53 5.24 -10.30
CA ASN A 319 13.43 4.89 -9.41
C ASN A 319 13.30 3.37 -9.22
N ALA A 320 12.64 2.99 -8.13
CA ALA A 320 11.97 1.70 -8.01
C ALA A 320 10.53 1.95 -7.56
N PHE A 321 9.63 1.02 -7.86
CA PHE A 321 8.24 1.11 -7.43
C PHE A 321 7.56 -0.25 -7.46
N TRP A 322 6.68 -0.49 -6.50
CA TRP A 322 5.59 -1.45 -6.60
C TRP A 322 4.47 -0.90 -7.49
N ASP A 323 4.09 -1.61 -8.55
CA ASP A 323 3.06 -1.15 -9.50
C ASP A 323 1.63 -1.62 -9.17
N GLY A 324 1.47 -2.33 -8.07
CA GLY A 324 0.24 -3.04 -7.72
C GLY A 324 0.35 -4.56 -7.81
N ARG A 325 1.39 -5.08 -8.49
CA ARG A 325 1.63 -6.52 -8.73
C ARG A 325 3.07 -6.97 -8.60
N GLU A 326 3.96 -6.21 -9.17
CA GLU A 326 5.36 -6.55 -9.28
C GLU A 326 6.20 -5.33 -8.91
N ILE A 327 7.48 -5.59 -8.62
CA ILE A 327 8.41 -4.51 -8.32
C ILE A 327 9.30 -4.30 -9.52
N LEU A 328 9.42 -3.04 -9.92
CA LEU A 328 10.25 -2.62 -11.03
C LEU A 328 11.44 -1.83 -10.48
N TYR A 329 12.65 -2.24 -10.86
CA TYR A 329 13.89 -1.61 -10.43
C TYR A 329 14.61 -0.98 -11.62
N GLY A 330 14.78 0.34 -11.55
CA GLY A 330 15.67 1.07 -12.44
C GLY A 330 17.15 0.81 -12.10
N ASP A 331 18.00 0.89 -13.12
CA ASP A 331 19.45 0.72 -12.95
C ASP A 331 20.16 1.95 -12.37
N GLY A 332 19.44 3.05 -12.21
CA GLY A 332 20.02 4.35 -11.94
C GLY A 332 20.83 4.90 -13.12
N ASP A 333 21.30 6.13 -12.98
CA ASP A 333 22.04 6.85 -14.01
C ASP A 333 23.57 6.67 -13.93
N LYS A 334 24.05 5.82 -13.01
CA LYS A 334 25.47 5.57 -12.70
C LYS A 334 26.25 6.79 -12.23
N LYS A 335 25.62 7.96 -12.10
CA LYS A 335 26.22 9.22 -11.64
C LYS A 335 25.81 9.51 -10.21
N ASN A 336 24.50 9.53 -9.99
CA ASN A 336 23.86 9.78 -8.71
C ASN A 336 23.44 8.46 -8.05
N PHE A 337 22.96 7.52 -8.87
CA PHE A 337 22.36 6.27 -8.43
C PHE A 337 22.96 5.02 -9.08
N LYS A 338 23.12 4.01 -8.26
CA LYS A 338 23.34 2.59 -8.63
C LYS A 338 21.98 1.92 -8.89
N PRO A 339 21.96 0.66 -9.35
CA PRO A 339 20.71 -0.09 -9.47
C PRO A 339 19.92 -0.14 -8.18
N PHE A 340 18.61 0.12 -8.26
CA PHE A 340 17.79 0.31 -7.06
C PHE A 340 17.61 -0.98 -6.25
N SER A 341 17.67 -2.13 -6.90
CA SER A 341 17.61 -3.44 -6.23
C SER A 341 18.79 -3.70 -5.27
N CYS A 342 19.89 -2.94 -5.36
CA CYS A 342 21.05 -3.17 -4.49
C CYS A 342 20.83 -2.75 -3.03
N ALA A 343 19.81 -1.94 -2.74
CA ALA A 343 19.50 -1.48 -1.40
C ALA A 343 18.37 -2.33 -0.79
N LYS A 344 18.70 -3.10 0.26
CA LYS A 344 17.72 -3.94 0.96
C LYS A 344 16.57 -3.12 1.56
N THR A 345 16.85 -1.90 2.03
CA THR A 345 15.82 -0.99 2.56
C THR A 345 14.81 -0.59 1.48
N ILE A 346 15.24 -0.42 0.22
CA ILE A 346 14.35 -0.11 -0.90
C ILE A 346 13.53 -1.34 -1.27
N VAL A 347 14.16 -2.52 -1.42
CA VAL A 347 13.41 -3.76 -1.70
C VAL A 347 12.37 -4.03 -0.61
N GLY A 348 12.73 -3.82 0.66
CA GLY A 348 11.81 -3.90 1.79
C GLY A 348 10.67 -2.89 1.70
N HIS A 349 10.96 -1.62 1.42
CA HIS A 349 9.99 -0.55 1.22
C HIS A 349 8.97 -0.90 0.11
N GLU A 350 9.45 -1.27 -1.08
CA GLU A 350 8.58 -1.61 -2.21
C GLU A 350 7.69 -2.82 -1.91
N LEU A 351 8.24 -3.88 -1.32
CA LEU A 351 7.44 -5.06 -0.94
C LEU A 351 6.46 -4.76 0.19
N THR A 352 6.73 -3.77 1.05
CA THR A 352 5.78 -3.34 2.07
C THR A 352 4.57 -2.64 1.46
N HIS A 353 4.67 -1.95 0.31
CA HIS A 353 3.48 -1.41 -0.36
C HIS A 353 2.47 -2.51 -0.72
N ALA A 354 2.93 -3.70 -1.12
CA ALA A 354 2.06 -4.85 -1.32
C ALA A 354 1.38 -5.27 0.00
N VAL A 355 2.11 -5.33 1.11
CA VAL A 355 1.54 -5.65 2.43
C VAL A 355 0.50 -4.62 2.86
N ILE A 356 0.73 -3.34 2.58
CA ILE A 356 -0.23 -2.26 2.84
C ILE A 356 -1.49 -2.47 1.99
N GLN A 357 -1.34 -2.77 0.69
CA GLN A 357 -2.43 -3.06 -0.25
C GLN A 357 -3.34 -4.20 0.22
N TYR A 358 -2.78 -5.32 0.70
CA TYR A 358 -3.55 -6.48 1.20
C TYR A 358 -3.96 -6.37 2.68
N SER A 359 -3.76 -5.21 3.30
CA SER A 359 -4.06 -4.95 4.71
C SER A 359 -5.00 -3.76 4.89
N ALA A 360 -4.45 -2.56 5.13
CA ALA A 360 -5.24 -1.36 5.32
C ALA A 360 -5.71 -0.74 4.00
N GLY A 361 -5.00 -1.01 2.89
CA GLY A 361 -5.26 -0.41 1.59
C GLY A 361 -5.16 1.11 1.60
N LEU A 362 -4.21 1.67 2.36
CA LEU A 362 -4.05 3.11 2.54
C LEU A 362 -4.01 3.83 1.19
N GLU A 363 -4.97 4.73 0.96
CA GLU A 363 -5.05 5.49 -0.30
C GLU A 363 -3.80 6.35 -0.45
N TYR A 364 -3.22 6.33 -1.64
CA TYR A 364 -1.95 6.99 -1.93
C TYR A 364 -2.14 8.50 -2.22
N GLU A 365 -2.82 9.20 -1.31
CA GLU A 365 -3.01 10.66 -1.35
C GLU A 365 -3.06 11.27 0.05
N GLY A 366 -2.60 12.51 0.20
CA GLY A 366 -2.67 13.26 1.46
C GLY A 366 -2.05 12.53 2.66
N GLN A 367 -2.73 12.53 3.82
CA GLN A 367 -2.23 11.86 5.02
C GLN A 367 -2.24 10.33 4.91
N SER A 368 -3.22 9.71 4.25
CA SER A 368 -3.21 8.25 4.06
C SER A 368 -2.04 7.83 3.17
N GLY A 369 -1.71 8.62 2.16
CA GLY A 369 -0.55 8.36 1.30
C GLY A 369 0.76 8.57 2.04
N ALA A 370 0.86 9.62 2.86
CA ALA A 370 2.02 9.82 3.73
C ALA A 370 2.19 8.70 4.78
N LEU A 371 1.09 8.11 5.28
CA LEU A 371 1.13 6.91 6.10
C LEU A 371 1.56 5.68 5.28
N ASN A 372 1.10 5.55 4.04
CA ASN A 372 1.50 4.47 3.14
C ASN A 372 3.03 4.47 2.97
N GLU A 373 3.59 5.61 2.57
CA GLU A 373 5.04 5.84 2.47
C GLU A 373 5.79 5.58 3.79
N SER A 374 5.27 6.10 4.90
CA SER A 374 5.94 5.94 6.19
C SER A 374 5.94 4.51 6.70
N PHE A 375 4.83 3.77 6.53
CA PHE A 375 4.81 2.36 6.88
C PHE A 375 5.80 1.57 5.99
N ALA A 376 5.91 1.88 4.69
CA ALA A 376 6.90 1.29 3.82
C ALA A 376 8.35 1.57 4.28
N ASP A 377 8.68 2.81 4.64
CA ASP A 377 9.98 3.16 5.24
C ASP A 377 10.27 2.42 6.55
N VAL A 378 9.29 2.41 7.47
CA VAL A 378 9.45 1.83 8.81
C VAL A 378 9.64 0.32 8.74
N PHE A 379 8.90 -0.38 7.87
CA PHE A 379 9.14 -1.81 7.63
C PHE A 379 10.43 -2.08 6.87
N GLY A 380 10.79 -1.22 5.90
CA GLY A 380 12.11 -1.27 5.25
C GLY A 380 13.24 -1.20 6.28
N TYR A 381 13.13 -0.33 7.29
CA TYR A 381 14.03 -0.30 8.43
C TYR A 381 13.95 -1.55 9.31
N PHE A 382 12.76 -2.10 9.57
CA PHE A 382 12.67 -3.33 10.38
C PHE A 382 13.35 -4.54 9.71
N ILE A 383 13.29 -4.60 8.38
CA ILE A 383 13.90 -5.62 7.52
C ILE A 383 15.43 -5.44 7.44
N ALA A 384 15.89 -4.20 7.36
CA ALA A 384 17.31 -3.86 7.21
C ALA A 384 17.68 -2.73 8.18
N PRO A 385 17.76 -3.01 9.50
CA PRO A 385 17.98 -1.96 10.50
C PRO A 385 19.41 -1.45 10.42
N ASN A 386 19.59 -0.31 9.74
CA ASN A 386 20.88 0.35 9.62
C ASN A 386 20.71 1.87 9.54
N HIS A 387 21.49 2.60 10.34
CA HIS A 387 21.62 4.07 10.34
C HIS A 387 20.35 4.95 10.34
N TRP A 388 19.14 4.38 10.41
CA TRP A 388 17.85 5.08 10.25
C TRP A 388 17.66 5.77 8.89
N LEU A 389 18.33 5.26 7.86
CA LEU A 389 18.25 5.79 6.51
C LEU A 389 17.51 4.84 5.59
N ILE A 390 16.87 5.41 4.57
CA ILE A 390 16.24 4.67 3.49
C ILE A 390 16.87 5.14 2.18
N GLY A 391 17.45 4.20 1.43
CA GLY A 391 17.97 4.44 0.09
C GLY A 391 19.40 5.00 0.04
N GLU A 392 20.15 5.00 1.14
CA GLU A 392 21.54 5.44 1.16
C GLU A 392 22.45 4.53 0.31
N ASP A 393 22.14 3.24 0.23
CA ASP A 393 22.97 2.24 -0.47
C ASP A 393 22.95 2.42 -2.00
N VAL A 394 21.86 2.98 -2.56
CA VAL A 394 21.79 3.28 -4.00
C VAL A 394 22.61 4.49 -4.38
N CYS A 395 22.94 5.38 -3.44
CA CYS A 395 23.70 6.58 -3.76
C CYS A 395 25.16 6.24 -4.11
N VAL A 396 25.63 6.85 -5.19
CA VAL A 396 27.05 6.85 -5.55
C VAL A 396 27.80 7.74 -4.56
N ARG A 397 28.98 7.30 -4.10
CA ARG A 397 29.74 8.01 -3.07
C ARG A 397 29.95 9.49 -3.44
N GLY A 398 29.47 10.39 -2.58
CA GLY A 398 29.57 11.84 -2.78
C GLY A 398 28.32 12.49 -3.38
N SER A 399 27.33 11.70 -3.85
CA SER A 399 25.99 12.23 -4.13
C SER A 399 25.23 12.42 -2.82
N ARG A 400 24.62 13.60 -2.65
CA ARG A 400 23.53 13.82 -1.69
C ARG A 400 22.30 14.08 -2.52
N ASP A 401 21.35 13.16 -2.47
CA ASP A 401 20.07 13.31 -3.15
C ASP A 401 18.96 13.52 -2.10
N GLY A 402 18.00 14.38 -2.41
CA GLY A 402 16.81 14.61 -1.58
C GLY A 402 15.85 13.42 -1.51
N ARG A 403 16.11 12.33 -2.25
CA ARG A 403 15.34 11.07 -2.16
C ARG A 403 15.79 10.16 -1.03
N ILE A 404 17.00 10.34 -0.48
CA ILE A 404 17.37 9.65 0.76
C ILE A 404 16.50 10.21 1.87
N ARG A 405 15.88 9.32 2.64
CA ARG A 405 15.05 9.71 3.79
C ARG A 405 15.72 9.28 5.08
N SER A 406 15.42 10.00 6.16
CA SER A 406 15.79 9.59 7.51
C SER A 406 14.56 9.41 8.37
N ILE A 407 14.41 8.22 8.95
CA ILE A 407 13.35 7.97 9.93
C ILE A 407 13.63 8.76 11.22
N LYS A 408 14.91 8.92 11.55
CA LYS A 408 15.36 9.63 12.76
C LYS A 408 15.30 11.15 12.60
N ASP A 409 15.83 11.71 11.52
CA ASP A 409 15.96 13.16 11.32
C ASP A 409 15.38 13.60 9.95
N PRO A 410 14.05 13.47 9.70
CA PRO A 410 13.47 13.74 8.37
C PRO A 410 13.72 15.16 7.85
N ASP A 411 13.76 16.14 8.75
CA ASP A 411 14.00 17.56 8.45
C ASP A 411 15.38 17.80 7.82
N LYS A 412 16.40 17.01 8.19
CA LYS A 412 17.73 17.07 7.56
C LYS A 412 17.76 16.48 6.16
N TYR A 413 16.69 15.80 5.74
CA TYR A 413 16.53 15.10 4.47
C TYR A 413 15.31 15.63 3.69
N ASN A 414 14.97 16.91 3.87
CA ASN A 414 13.92 17.62 3.13
C ASN A 414 12.52 17.00 3.27
N GLN A 415 12.18 16.53 4.48
CA GLN A 415 10.84 16.08 4.82
C GLN A 415 10.32 16.83 6.06
N ALA A 416 9.00 16.90 6.21
CA ALA A 416 8.40 17.41 7.44
C ALA A 416 8.69 16.45 8.61
N ALA A 417 9.09 16.96 9.78
CA ALA A 417 9.31 16.13 10.98
C ALA A 417 8.26 16.36 12.08
N HIS A 418 7.37 17.34 11.89
CA HIS A 418 6.31 17.71 12.83
C HIS A 418 5.08 18.24 12.09
N MET A 419 3.88 18.09 12.64
CA MET A 419 2.61 18.55 12.07
C MET A 419 2.52 20.05 11.76
N LYS A 420 3.41 20.86 12.34
CA LYS A 420 3.46 22.31 12.07
C LYS A 420 4.10 22.60 10.70
N ASP A 421 4.87 21.64 10.20
CA ASP A 421 5.58 21.68 8.93
C ASP A 421 4.82 20.90 7.84
N TYR A 422 3.61 20.40 8.13
CA TYR A 422 2.78 19.67 7.18
C TYR A 422 2.49 20.53 5.95
N ALA A 423 2.75 19.98 4.76
CA ALA A 423 2.52 20.66 3.49
C ALA A 423 1.23 20.14 2.83
N SER A 424 0.22 21.01 2.70
CA SER A 424 -1.01 20.69 1.95
C SER A 424 -0.81 20.98 0.46
N LEU A 425 -0.24 20.03 -0.27
CA LEU A 425 -0.02 20.13 -1.72
C LEU A 425 -1.25 19.66 -2.53
N PRO A 426 -1.36 20.01 -3.84
CA PRO A 426 -2.40 19.46 -4.70
C PRO A 426 -2.34 17.93 -4.80
N ILE A 427 -3.51 17.28 -4.87
CA ILE A 427 -3.61 15.84 -5.14
C ILE A 427 -3.49 15.61 -6.65
N THR A 428 -2.27 15.76 -7.17
CA THR A 428 -1.86 15.47 -8.54
C THR A 428 -0.46 14.86 -8.52
N GLU A 429 -0.01 14.28 -9.62
CA GLU A 429 1.35 13.75 -9.75
C GLU A 429 2.41 14.83 -9.45
N GLU A 430 2.24 16.06 -9.96
CA GLU A 430 3.16 17.18 -9.70
C GLU A 430 3.12 17.66 -8.25
N GLY A 431 1.97 17.51 -7.59
CA GLY A 431 1.78 17.80 -6.18
C GLY A 431 2.18 16.64 -5.26
N ASP A 432 2.82 15.60 -5.79
CA ASP A 432 3.20 14.39 -5.05
C ASP A 432 2.00 13.79 -4.31
N TRP A 433 0.85 13.75 -4.99
CA TRP A 433 -0.43 13.28 -4.47
C TRP A 433 -0.82 13.91 -3.12
N GLY A 434 -0.49 15.18 -2.91
CA GLY A 434 -0.67 15.85 -1.61
C GLY A 434 0.56 15.77 -0.70
N GLY A 435 1.76 15.65 -1.29
CA GLY A 435 3.04 15.62 -0.59
C GLY A 435 3.26 14.34 0.20
N VAL A 436 2.89 13.17 -0.33
CA VAL A 436 2.97 11.89 0.40
C VAL A 436 4.40 11.57 0.85
N HIS A 437 5.41 11.81 -0.01
CA HIS A 437 6.81 11.58 0.33
C HIS A 437 7.36 12.66 1.26
N PHE A 438 6.91 13.92 1.13
CA PHE A 438 7.35 15.00 2.02
C PHE A 438 6.78 14.86 3.44
N ASN A 439 5.48 14.57 3.53
CA ASN A 439 4.74 14.50 4.78
C ASN A 439 4.94 13.18 5.52
N SER A 440 5.45 12.12 4.88
CA SER A 440 5.77 10.83 5.53
C SER A 440 6.85 10.95 6.60
N GLY A 441 7.66 12.02 6.57
CA GLY A 441 8.63 12.31 7.63
C GLY A 441 8.00 12.46 9.03
N ILE A 442 6.76 12.95 9.13
CA ILE A 442 6.06 13.14 10.41
C ILE A 442 5.80 11.78 11.10
N PRO A 443 5.08 10.83 10.47
CA PRO A 443 4.91 9.48 11.02
C PRO A 443 6.23 8.68 11.10
N ASN A 444 7.22 8.94 10.22
CA ASN A 444 8.56 8.36 10.35
C ASN A 444 9.24 8.79 11.66
N LYS A 445 9.21 10.08 11.99
CA LYS A 445 9.76 10.59 13.26
C LYS A 445 9.01 10.03 14.47
N ALA A 446 7.69 9.87 14.38
CA ALA A 446 6.90 9.20 15.42
C ALA A 446 7.30 7.73 15.59
N ALA A 447 7.59 7.02 14.49
CA ALA A 447 8.09 5.65 14.52
C ALA A 447 9.47 5.56 15.18
N TYR A 448 10.42 6.42 14.82
CA TYR A 448 11.72 6.51 15.51
C TYR A 448 11.55 6.71 17.02
N ASN A 449 10.69 7.64 17.43
CA ASN A 449 10.41 7.90 18.84
C ASN A 449 9.81 6.67 19.53
N THR A 450 8.90 5.95 18.86
CA THR A 450 8.27 4.73 19.37
C THR A 450 9.30 3.61 19.54
N ILE A 451 10.12 3.35 18.51
CA ILE A 451 11.17 2.31 18.53
C ILE A 451 12.19 2.61 19.63
N THR A 452 12.55 3.88 19.83
CA THR A 452 13.49 4.29 20.89
C THR A 452 12.93 4.01 22.29
N LYS A 453 11.60 4.11 22.49
CA LYS A 453 10.94 3.88 23.79
C LYS A 453 10.61 2.41 24.06
N LEU A 454 10.27 1.64 23.03
CA LEU A 454 9.75 0.27 23.16
C LEU A 454 10.70 -0.82 22.66
N GLY A 455 11.72 -0.47 21.89
CA GLY A 455 12.54 -1.41 21.16
C GLY A 455 11.90 -1.83 19.84
N LYS A 456 12.76 -2.28 18.91
CA LYS A 456 12.38 -2.69 17.54
C LYS A 456 11.39 -3.85 17.58
N GLU A 457 11.70 -4.89 18.34
CA GLU A 457 10.96 -6.17 18.37
C GLU A 457 9.51 -5.98 18.82
N LYS A 458 9.25 -5.07 19.76
CA LYS A 458 7.88 -4.72 20.15
C LYS A 458 7.19 -3.85 19.11
N THR A 459 7.95 -2.92 18.53
CA THR A 459 7.37 -1.93 17.64
C THR A 459 6.99 -2.53 16.28
N GLU A 460 7.77 -3.48 15.76
CA GLU A 460 7.43 -4.17 14.51
C GLU A 460 6.13 -4.97 14.61
N GLN A 461 5.86 -5.60 15.76
CA GLN A 461 4.63 -6.34 16.02
C GLN A 461 3.40 -5.43 16.14
N LEU A 462 3.52 -4.32 16.88
CA LEU A 462 2.39 -3.40 17.05
C LEU A 462 2.11 -2.60 15.77
N TYR A 463 3.13 -2.22 15.00
CA TYR A 463 2.94 -1.57 13.69
C TYR A 463 2.25 -2.52 12.70
N PHE A 464 2.67 -3.78 12.66
CA PHE A 464 2.03 -4.79 11.81
C PHE A 464 0.57 -5.02 12.22
N ARG A 465 0.30 -5.16 13.52
CA ARG A 465 -1.07 -5.31 14.05
C ARG A 465 -1.95 -4.11 13.68
N ALA A 466 -1.45 -2.89 13.86
CA ALA A 466 -2.18 -1.68 13.50
C ALA A 466 -2.49 -1.63 12.00
N LEU A 467 -1.51 -1.93 11.15
CA LEU A 467 -1.68 -1.97 9.70
C LEU A 467 -2.70 -3.05 9.28
N LYS A 468 -2.60 -4.26 9.83
CA LYS A 468 -3.43 -5.38 9.41
C LYS A 468 -4.88 -5.24 9.86
N TYR A 469 -5.08 -4.79 11.10
CA TYR A 469 -6.38 -4.92 11.76
C TYR A 469 -7.08 -3.59 12.03
N TYR A 470 -6.36 -2.50 12.28
CA TYR A 470 -6.96 -1.27 12.81
C TYR A 470 -7.06 -0.14 11.80
N LEU A 471 -6.07 0.00 10.92
CA LEU A 471 -6.08 1.03 9.89
C LEU A 471 -7.10 0.70 8.79
N THR A 472 -7.67 1.76 8.22
CA THR A 472 -8.58 1.76 7.09
C THR A 472 -8.00 2.61 5.96
N LYS A 473 -8.54 2.48 4.75
CA LYS A 473 -8.00 3.10 3.53
C LYS A 473 -7.77 4.62 3.65
N LYS A 474 -8.66 5.34 4.34
CA LYS A 474 -8.64 6.81 4.50
C LYS A 474 -8.02 7.27 5.82
N ALA A 475 -7.30 6.40 6.54
CA ALA A 475 -6.75 6.73 7.85
C ALA A 475 -5.93 8.04 7.82
N GLN A 476 -6.18 8.89 8.81
CA GLN A 476 -5.40 10.11 9.05
C GLN A 476 -4.32 9.81 10.11
N PHE A 477 -3.39 10.74 10.31
CA PHE A 477 -2.31 10.56 11.30
C PHE A 477 -2.85 10.33 12.71
N THR A 478 -3.95 10.99 13.07
CA THR A 478 -4.65 10.78 14.35
C THR A 478 -5.22 9.37 14.49
N ASP A 479 -5.67 8.76 13.39
CA ASP A 479 -6.16 7.38 13.39
C ASP A 479 -4.99 6.40 13.52
N ALA A 480 -3.87 6.68 12.86
CA ALA A 480 -2.65 5.89 13.03
C ALA A 480 -2.12 5.91 14.46
N LYS A 481 -2.08 7.09 15.10
CA LYS A 481 -1.76 7.21 16.54
C LYS A 481 -2.66 6.29 17.38
N LYS A 482 -3.99 6.40 17.24
CA LYS A 482 -4.93 5.61 18.04
C LYS A 482 -4.86 4.11 17.75
N ALA A 483 -4.71 3.72 16.47
CA ALA A 483 -4.54 2.34 16.06
C ALA A 483 -3.26 1.72 16.66
N LEU A 484 -2.15 2.46 16.66
CA LEU A 484 -0.89 2.01 17.25
C LEU A 484 -0.96 1.95 18.78
N GLN A 485 -1.63 2.90 19.43
CA GLN A 485 -1.89 2.83 20.88
C GLN A 485 -2.70 1.59 21.24
N GLN A 486 -3.77 1.31 20.50
CA GLN A 486 -4.58 0.11 20.72
C GLN A 486 -3.76 -1.15 20.51
N ALA A 487 -3.00 -1.24 19.41
CA ALA A 487 -2.13 -2.39 19.14
C ALA A 487 -1.08 -2.59 20.24
N ALA A 488 -0.48 -1.52 20.75
CA ALA A 488 0.46 -1.58 21.86
C ALA A 488 -0.22 -2.04 23.16
N LYS A 489 -1.43 -1.56 23.44
CA LYS A 489 -2.22 -1.98 24.59
C LYS A 489 -2.55 -3.48 24.54
N ASP A 490 -3.02 -3.97 23.40
CA ASP A 490 -3.39 -5.39 23.26
C ASP A 490 -2.20 -6.32 23.46
N LEU A 491 -1.04 -5.95 22.91
CA LEU A 491 0.15 -6.80 22.91
C LEU A 491 0.96 -6.67 24.20
N TYR A 492 1.02 -5.46 24.78
CA TYR A 492 2.01 -5.12 25.81
C TYR A 492 1.46 -4.30 26.98
N GLY A 493 0.16 -3.98 26.98
CA GLY A 493 -0.51 -3.27 28.07
C GLY A 493 -0.38 -1.74 28.03
N GLU A 494 -0.95 -1.10 29.05
CA GLU A 494 -1.21 0.35 29.08
C GLU A 494 0.07 1.21 29.06
N ASP A 495 1.16 0.75 29.66
CA ASP A 495 2.45 1.46 29.64
C ASP A 495 2.99 1.60 28.21
N ALA A 496 2.86 0.55 27.39
CA ALA A 496 3.28 0.58 26.00
C ALA A 496 2.39 1.52 25.16
N SER A 497 1.07 1.49 25.39
CA SER A 497 0.11 2.42 24.78
C SER A 497 0.48 3.89 25.05
N LYS A 498 0.81 4.23 26.30
CA LYS A 498 1.23 5.59 26.68
C LYS A 498 2.52 6.03 25.97
N LYS A 499 3.51 5.14 25.86
CA LYS A 499 4.77 5.44 25.15
C LYS A 499 4.55 5.73 23.67
N VAL A 500 3.63 5.01 23.02
CA VAL A 500 3.20 5.31 21.64
C VAL A 500 2.52 6.67 21.57
N ALA A 501 1.59 6.96 22.50
CA ALA A 501 0.88 8.24 22.55
C ALA A 501 1.86 9.42 22.58
N GLU A 502 2.79 9.39 23.55
CA GLU A 502 3.81 10.42 23.73
C GLU A 502 4.74 10.54 22.50
N ALA A 503 5.03 9.43 21.80
CA ALA A 503 5.89 9.45 20.61
C ALA A 503 5.24 10.18 19.43
N TRP A 504 3.92 10.04 19.27
CA TRP A 504 3.13 10.72 18.24
C TRP A 504 2.78 12.17 18.64
N GLU A 505 2.55 12.44 19.92
CA GLU A 505 2.36 13.81 20.43
C GLU A 505 3.62 14.66 20.24
N ALA A 506 4.81 14.07 20.37
CA ALA A 506 6.08 14.75 20.13
C ALA A 506 6.25 15.26 18.69
N VAL A 507 5.48 14.75 17.73
CA VAL A 507 5.44 15.23 16.34
C VAL A 507 4.17 16.05 16.03
N GLY A 508 3.41 16.41 17.07
CA GLY A 508 2.22 17.26 16.97
C GLY A 508 0.95 16.56 16.49
N VAL A 509 0.89 15.23 16.56
CA VAL A 509 -0.33 14.47 16.27
C VAL A 509 -1.07 14.19 17.59
N ASN A 510 -2.16 14.92 17.80
CA ASN A 510 -2.90 14.91 19.07
C ASN A 510 -4.21 14.12 19.01
#